data_AF-A0A1C5JMM7-F1
#
_entry.id   AF-A0A1C5JMM7-F1
#
_cell.length_a   1.000
_cell.length_b   1.000
_cell.length_c   1.000
_cell.angle_alpha   90.00
_cell.angle_beta   90.00
_cell.angle_gamma   90.00
#
_symmetry.space_group_name_H-M   'P 1'
#
loop_
_entity.id
_entity.type
_entity.pdbx_description
1 polymer ?
#
loop_
_entity_poly.entity_id
_entity_poly.type
_entity_poly.pdbx_seq_one_letter_code
_entity_poly.pdbx_strand_id
1 'polypeptide(L)'
;MVNGGMSTLEFLGAELRRARKERGLSQDDLAQRISYSSSLVGMVEIGHRTPSQDFITRADAALEASGLFERLLTFVRADAAPPWFREWISVEREATLIRWFEPSLIPGLLQTETYGRAVLRGGGMLRDSEIEQRITARMERQSVLDREQPPEFIAVVDEAVLRRAGR
;
A
#
# COMPACT_ATOMS: atom_id res chain seq x y z
N MET A 1 12.06 -7.97 -21.77
CA MET A 1 10.59 -8.01 -21.73
C MET A 1 10.20 -8.74 -20.45
N VAL A 2 9.89 -8.02 -19.38
CA VAL A 2 9.47 -8.64 -18.11
C VAL A 2 7.96 -8.86 -18.20
N ASN A 3 7.54 -10.09 -17.90
CA ASN A 3 6.19 -10.62 -18.04
C ASN A 3 5.09 -9.64 -17.60
N GLY A 4 4.12 -9.39 -18.49
CA GLY A 4 2.84 -8.77 -18.15
C GLY A 4 1.96 -9.73 -17.35
N GLY A 5 2.40 -10.08 -16.14
CA GLY A 5 1.65 -10.86 -15.16
C GLY A 5 0.86 -9.96 -14.20
N MET A 6 -0.28 -10.45 -13.75
CA MET A 6 -1.13 -9.80 -12.74
C MET A 6 -0.33 -9.52 -11.45
N SER A 7 -0.50 -8.33 -10.84
CA SER A 7 0.11 -8.02 -9.55
C SER A 7 -0.57 -8.81 -8.42
N THR A 8 0.09 -8.95 -7.28
CA THR A 8 -0.50 -9.61 -6.10
C THR A 8 -1.79 -8.91 -5.62
N LEU A 9 -1.91 -7.59 -5.79
CA LEU A 9 -3.11 -6.80 -5.44
C LEU A 9 -4.23 -7.02 -6.46
N GLU A 10 -3.91 -7.04 -7.75
CA GLU A 10 -4.89 -7.39 -8.80
C GLU A 10 -5.42 -8.83 -8.59
N PHE A 11 -4.55 -9.76 -8.19
CA PHE A 11 -4.95 -11.14 -7.89
C PHE A 11 -5.88 -11.22 -6.68
N LEU A 12 -5.58 -10.50 -5.59
CA LEU A 12 -6.48 -10.38 -4.44
C LEU A 12 -7.84 -9.83 -4.87
N GLY A 13 -7.86 -8.75 -5.64
CA GLY A 13 -9.08 -8.12 -6.14
C GLY A 13 -9.92 -9.07 -7.00
N ALA A 14 -9.26 -9.83 -7.88
CA ALA A 14 -9.90 -10.82 -8.73
C ALA A 14 -10.55 -11.95 -7.92
N GLU A 15 -9.86 -12.48 -6.90
CA GLU A 15 -10.41 -13.53 -6.03
C GLU A 15 -11.58 -13.02 -5.18
N LEU A 16 -11.51 -11.78 -4.68
CA LEU A 16 -12.63 -11.15 -3.97
C LEU A 16 -13.85 -11.01 -4.89
N ARG A 17 -13.63 -10.53 -6.12
CA ARG A 17 -14.69 -10.42 -7.13
C ARG A 17 -15.32 -11.77 -7.48
N ARG A 18 -14.50 -12.81 -7.61
CA ARG A 18 -14.94 -14.19 -7.89
C ARG A 18 -15.85 -14.69 -6.76
N ALA A 19 -15.38 -14.66 -5.52
CA ALA A 19 -16.13 -15.11 -4.35
C ALA A 19 -17.44 -14.33 -4.16
N ARG A 20 -17.42 -13.00 -4.34
CA ARG A 20 -18.63 -12.18 -4.27
C ARG A 20 -19.68 -12.62 -5.30
N LYS A 21 -19.27 -12.86 -6.54
CA LYS A 21 -20.16 -13.32 -7.61
C LYS A 21 -20.71 -14.72 -7.35
N GLU A 22 -19.92 -15.64 -6.79
CA GLU A 22 -20.37 -16.98 -6.40
C GLU A 22 -21.46 -16.94 -5.33
N ARG A 23 -21.46 -15.92 -4.47
CA ARG A 23 -22.53 -15.63 -3.51
C ARG A 23 -23.70 -14.85 -4.09
N GLY A 24 -23.69 -14.54 -5.39
CA GLY A 24 -24.76 -13.78 -6.06
C GLY A 24 -24.88 -12.32 -5.62
N LEU A 25 -23.85 -11.76 -4.99
CA LEU A 25 -23.89 -10.41 -4.43
C LEU A 25 -23.44 -9.37 -5.45
N SER A 26 -24.09 -8.21 -5.50
CA SER A 26 -23.55 -7.02 -6.16
C SER A 26 -22.44 -6.36 -5.32
N GLN A 27 -21.71 -5.39 -5.88
CA GLN A 27 -20.73 -4.61 -5.12
C GLN A 27 -21.40 -3.83 -3.99
N ASP A 28 -22.60 -3.28 -4.23
CA ASP A 28 -23.42 -2.59 -3.24
C ASP A 28 -23.83 -3.52 -2.09
N ASP A 29 -24.25 -4.75 -2.40
CA ASP A 29 -24.65 -5.74 -1.38
C ASP A 29 -23.48 -6.09 -0.46
N LEU A 30 -22.29 -6.33 -1.03
CA LEU A 30 -21.10 -6.60 -0.24
C LEU A 30 -20.74 -5.38 0.60
N ALA A 31 -20.69 -4.19 -0.01
CA ALA A 31 -20.35 -2.94 0.63
C ALA A 31 -21.24 -2.65 1.86
N GLN A 32 -22.55 -2.85 1.74
CA GLN A 32 -23.49 -2.72 2.86
C GLN A 32 -23.18 -3.70 3.99
N ARG A 33 -22.92 -4.98 3.67
CA ARG A 33 -22.59 -6.02 4.66
C ARG A 33 -21.31 -5.72 5.44
N ILE A 34 -20.32 -5.11 4.80
CA ILE A 34 -19.02 -4.81 5.42
C ILE A 34 -18.90 -3.36 5.93
N SER A 35 -19.94 -2.54 5.75
CA SER A 35 -19.98 -1.12 6.11
C SER A 35 -18.95 -0.25 5.38
N TYR A 36 -18.75 -0.48 4.09
CA TYR A 36 -17.90 0.33 3.21
C TYR A 36 -18.70 0.87 2.02
N SER A 37 -18.09 1.72 1.19
CA SER A 37 -18.73 2.19 -0.04
C SER A 37 -18.57 1.16 -1.17
N SER A 38 -19.57 1.09 -2.04
CA SER A 38 -19.50 0.26 -3.25
C SER A 38 -18.33 0.64 -4.16
N SER A 39 -18.05 1.95 -4.26
CA SER A 39 -16.89 2.46 -4.99
C SER A 39 -15.58 1.89 -4.46
N LEU A 40 -15.39 1.80 -3.14
CA LEU A 40 -14.20 1.19 -2.57
C LEU A 40 -14.12 -0.30 -2.89
N VAL A 41 -15.23 -1.04 -2.78
CA VAL A 41 -15.28 -2.46 -3.18
C VAL A 41 -14.84 -2.61 -4.64
N GLY A 42 -15.39 -1.79 -5.54
CA GLY A 42 -15.01 -1.78 -6.96
C GLY A 42 -13.53 -1.50 -7.18
N MET A 43 -12.97 -0.49 -6.51
CA MET A 43 -11.55 -0.13 -6.60
C MET A 43 -10.62 -1.26 -6.11
N VAL A 44 -11.01 -1.95 -5.02
CA VAL A 44 -10.27 -3.12 -4.51
C VAL A 44 -10.33 -4.27 -5.51
N GLU A 45 -11.51 -4.56 -6.08
CA GLU A 45 -11.69 -5.65 -7.04
C GLU A 45 -10.85 -5.51 -8.31
N ILE A 46 -10.54 -4.28 -8.72
CA ILE A 46 -9.69 -4.00 -9.89
C ILE A 46 -8.24 -3.67 -9.49
N GLY A 47 -7.87 -3.88 -8.23
CA GLY A 47 -6.51 -3.65 -7.72
C GLY A 47 -6.04 -2.19 -7.74
N HIS A 48 -6.96 -1.22 -7.78
CA HIS A 48 -6.66 0.22 -7.74
C HIS A 48 -6.64 0.79 -6.31
N ARG A 49 -7.02 -0.01 -5.31
CA ARG A 49 -6.88 0.37 -3.91
C ARG A 49 -6.44 -0.85 -3.10
N THR A 50 -5.37 -0.70 -2.32
CA THR A 50 -5.00 -1.70 -1.32
C THR A 50 -6.04 -1.68 -0.20
N PRO A 51 -6.72 -2.79 0.08
CA PRO A 51 -7.72 -2.85 1.14
C PRO A 51 -7.08 -2.84 2.52
N SER A 52 -7.77 -2.27 3.51
CA SER A 52 -7.35 -2.32 4.91
C SER A 52 -7.51 -3.72 5.49
N GLN A 53 -6.86 -3.99 6.64
CA GLN A 53 -7.06 -5.23 7.36
C GLN A 53 -8.54 -5.42 7.76
N ASP A 54 -9.19 -4.37 8.27
CA ASP A 54 -10.61 -4.41 8.67
C ASP A 54 -11.52 -4.70 7.46
N PHE A 55 -11.28 -4.08 6.31
CA PHE A 55 -12.02 -4.38 5.08
C PHE A 55 -11.91 -5.87 4.73
N ILE A 56 -10.69 -6.40 4.75
CA ILE A 56 -10.42 -7.80 4.39
C ILE A 56 -11.06 -8.77 5.37
N THR A 57 -10.89 -8.56 6.68
CA THR A 57 -11.49 -9.41 7.71
C THR A 57 -13.02 -9.44 7.59
N ARG A 58 -13.67 -8.29 7.34
CA ARG A 58 -15.12 -8.24 7.13
C ARG A 58 -15.55 -8.91 5.82
N ALA A 59 -14.80 -8.73 4.74
CA ALA A 59 -15.08 -9.38 3.46
C ALA A 59 -14.93 -10.90 3.55
N ASP A 60 -13.91 -11.39 4.26
CA ASP A 60 -13.70 -12.82 4.52
C ASP A 60 -14.89 -13.42 5.27
N ALA A 61 -15.37 -12.74 6.31
CA ALA A 61 -16.55 -13.16 7.06
C ALA A 61 -17.83 -13.12 6.21
N ALA A 62 -18.08 -12.03 5.47
CA ALA A 62 -19.29 -11.84 4.68
C ALA A 62 -19.40 -12.79 3.48
N LEU A 63 -18.27 -13.28 2.97
CA LEU A 63 -18.18 -14.23 1.86
C LEU A 63 -17.86 -15.66 2.33
N GLU A 64 -17.70 -15.86 3.65
CA GLU A 64 -17.28 -17.09 4.34
C GLU A 64 -16.05 -17.74 3.66
N ALA A 65 -15.05 -16.93 3.31
CA ALA A 65 -13.88 -17.35 2.54
C ALA A 65 -12.77 -18.00 3.39
N SER A 66 -13.04 -18.30 4.67
CA SER A 66 -12.15 -19.05 5.56
C SER A 66 -10.72 -18.49 5.64
N GLY A 67 -10.61 -17.16 5.75
CA GLY A 67 -9.36 -16.41 5.88
C GLY A 67 -8.55 -16.32 4.58
N LEU A 68 -9.16 -16.60 3.43
CA LEU A 68 -8.46 -16.57 2.13
C LEU A 68 -7.90 -15.17 1.85
N PHE A 69 -8.73 -14.13 2.00
CA PHE A 69 -8.33 -12.78 1.65
C PHE A 69 -7.31 -12.23 2.65
N GLU A 70 -7.40 -12.62 3.93
CA GLU A 70 -6.37 -12.30 4.93
C GLU A 70 -4.98 -12.87 4.54
N ARG A 71 -4.94 -14.13 4.08
CA ARG A 71 -3.69 -14.72 3.57
C ARG A 71 -3.19 -14.00 2.32
N LEU A 72 -4.09 -13.67 1.39
CA LEU A 72 -3.72 -12.91 0.18
C LEU A 72 -3.17 -11.53 0.50
N LEU A 73 -3.76 -10.82 1.48
CA LEU A 73 -3.27 -9.52 1.93
C LEU A 73 -1.85 -9.60 2.48
N THR A 74 -1.49 -10.71 3.13
CA THR A 74 -0.12 -10.95 3.61
C THR A 74 0.89 -11.01 2.44
N PHE A 75 0.53 -11.66 1.33
CA PHE A 75 1.37 -11.68 0.13
C PHE A 75 1.46 -10.30 -0.53
N VAL A 76 0.35 -9.56 -0.61
CA VAL A 76 0.35 -8.18 -1.13
C VAL A 76 1.32 -7.30 -0.34
N ARG A 77 1.30 -7.39 1.00
CA ARG A 77 2.22 -6.64 1.87
C ARG A 77 3.67 -7.07 1.71
N ALA A 78 3.93 -8.37 1.60
CA ALA A 78 5.28 -8.90 1.42
C ALA A 78 5.91 -8.49 0.08
N ASP A 79 5.10 -8.33 -0.96
CA ASP A 79 5.53 -7.96 -2.30
C ASP A 79 5.67 -6.44 -2.51
N ALA A 80 5.02 -5.64 -1.65
CA ALA A 80 5.02 -4.18 -1.76
C ALA A 80 6.41 -3.53 -1.64
N ALA A 81 7.36 -4.16 -0.93
CA ALA A 81 8.73 -3.69 -0.82
C ALA A 81 9.66 -4.43 -1.80
N PRO A 82 10.51 -3.71 -2.55
CA PRO A 82 11.48 -4.36 -3.42
C PRO A 82 12.47 -5.20 -2.59
N PRO A 83 13.00 -6.32 -3.11
CA PRO A 83 13.77 -7.28 -2.31
C PRO A 83 14.93 -6.66 -1.53
N TRP A 84 15.68 -5.74 -2.15
CA TRP A 84 16.82 -5.04 -1.53
C TRP A 84 16.42 -4.13 -0.36
N PHE A 85 15.15 -3.76 -0.24
CA PHE A 85 14.64 -2.84 0.78
C PHE A 85 14.01 -3.56 1.98
N ARG A 86 13.73 -4.86 1.87
CA ARG A 86 12.99 -5.60 2.91
C ARG A 86 13.74 -5.65 4.24
N GLU A 87 15.06 -5.84 4.20
CA GLU A 87 15.90 -5.84 5.40
C GLU A 87 15.89 -4.47 6.10
N TRP A 88 15.92 -3.38 5.33
CA TRP A 88 15.84 -2.03 5.86
C TRP A 88 14.57 -1.80 6.68
N ILE A 89 13.42 -2.34 6.27
CA ILE A 89 12.16 -2.18 7.01
C ILE A 89 12.26 -2.77 8.43
N SER A 90 12.95 -3.89 8.60
CA SER A 90 13.16 -4.48 9.93
C SER A 90 14.08 -3.60 10.79
N VAL A 91 15.18 -3.13 10.22
CA VAL A 91 16.12 -2.22 10.91
C VAL A 91 15.43 -0.90 11.29
N GLU A 92 14.65 -0.33 10.37
CA GLU A 92 13.89 0.90 10.56
C GLU A 92 12.93 0.79 11.75
N ARG A 93 12.23 -0.33 11.91
CA ARG A 93 11.28 -0.57 13.01
C ARG A 93 11.92 -0.62 14.40
N GLU A 94 13.17 -1.02 14.48
CA GLU A 94 13.91 -1.19 15.75
C GLU A 94 14.84 -0.01 16.04
N ALA A 95 15.08 0.87 15.08
CA ALA A 95 16.00 1.98 15.20
C ALA A 95 15.66 2.90 16.38
N THR A 96 16.69 3.37 17.09
CA THR A 96 16.58 4.47 18.07
C THR A 96 17.04 5.81 17.50
N LEU A 97 17.77 5.78 16.39
CA LEU A 97 18.27 6.93 15.65
C LEU A 97 18.25 6.63 14.16
N ILE A 98 17.69 7.53 13.37
CA ILE A 98 17.70 7.48 11.91
C ILE A 98 18.31 8.78 11.39
N ARG A 99 19.43 8.66 10.68
CA ARG A 99 20.02 9.77 9.93
C ARG A 99 19.77 9.55 8.45
N TRP A 100 19.10 10.51 7.83
CA TRP A 100 18.66 10.40 6.45
C TRP A 100 19.21 11.56 5.60
N PHE A 101 19.71 11.23 4.42
CA PHE A 101 20.07 12.21 3.40
C PHE A 101 19.48 11.78 2.07
N GLU A 102 18.71 12.68 1.45
CA GLU A 102 18.26 12.53 0.07
C GLU A 102 18.78 13.70 -0.76
N PRO A 103 19.42 13.46 -1.91
CA PRO A 103 19.98 14.54 -2.72
C PRO A 103 18.91 15.38 -3.43
N SER A 104 17.73 14.82 -3.70
CA SER A 104 16.75 15.45 -4.60
C SER A 104 15.28 15.18 -4.29
N LEU A 105 14.99 14.43 -3.24
CA LEU A 105 13.63 14.07 -2.83
C LEU A 105 13.41 14.34 -1.34
N ILE A 106 12.16 14.50 -0.93
CA ILE A 106 11.82 14.44 0.50
C ILE A 106 12.09 13.00 0.97
N PRO A 107 12.74 12.78 2.14
CA PRO A 107 12.94 11.44 2.71
C PRO A 107 11.65 10.64 2.75
N GLY A 108 11.71 9.35 2.41
CA GLY A 108 10.51 8.51 2.23
C GLY A 108 9.54 8.50 3.41
N LEU A 109 10.08 8.53 4.65
CA LEU A 109 9.28 8.58 5.89
C LEU A 109 8.63 9.95 6.15
N LEU A 110 9.06 11.02 5.46
CA LEU A 110 8.50 12.36 5.58
C LEU A 110 7.60 12.74 4.39
N GLN A 111 7.41 11.84 3.43
CA GLN A 111 6.57 12.11 2.27
C GLN A 111 5.08 12.02 2.61
N THR A 112 4.27 12.86 1.97
CA THR A 112 2.82 12.65 1.92
C THR A 112 2.48 11.56 0.91
N GLU A 113 1.27 10.98 1.00
CA GLU A 113 0.79 10.00 0.01
C GLU A 113 0.88 10.57 -1.42
N THR A 114 0.46 11.82 -1.62
CA THR A 114 0.49 12.50 -2.92
C THR A 114 1.91 12.63 -3.47
N TYR A 115 2.87 13.05 -2.63
CA TYR A 115 4.26 13.19 -3.05
C TYR A 115 4.88 11.83 -3.39
N GLY A 116 4.73 10.83 -2.52
CA GLY A 116 5.28 9.50 -2.75
C GLY A 116 4.70 8.83 -4.01
N ARG A 117 3.40 9.05 -4.28
CA ARG A 117 2.75 8.60 -5.50
C ARG A 117 3.33 9.28 -6.75
N ALA A 118 3.59 10.58 -6.71
CA ALA A 118 4.23 11.29 -7.81
C ALA A 118 5.65 10.77 -8.08
N VAL A 119 6.43 10.51 -7.03
CA VAL A 119 7.78 9.92 -7.14
C VAL A 119 7.73 8.52 -7.77
N LEU A 120 6.83 7.65 -7.32
CA LEU A 120 6.69 6.28 -7.84
C LEU A 120 6.24 6.28 -9.31
N ARG A 121 5.36 7.21 -9.70
CA ARG A 121 4.93 7.40 -11.09
C ARG A 121 6.05 7.94 -11.99
N GLY A 122 6.87 8.85 -11.48
CA GLY A 122 7.92 9.51 -12.26
C GLY A 122 8.94 8.55 -12.89
N GLY A 123 9.09 7.34 -12.33
CA GLY A 123 9.96 6.31 -12.90
C GLY A 123 9.41 5.63 -14.16
N GLY A 124 8.10 5.71 -14.44
CA GLY A 124 7.47 5.18 -15.67
C GLY A 124 7.48 3.66 -15.87
N MET A 125 8.03 2.90 -14.92
CA MET A 125 8.16 1.43 -15.03
C MET A 125 7.13 0.64 -14.23
N LEU A 126 6.34 1.30 -13.38
CA LEU A 126 5.37 0.66 -12.48
C LEU A 126 3.96 0.82 -13.01
N ARG A 127 3.16 -0.23 -12.86
CA ARG A 127 1.71 -0.19 -13.08
C ARG A 127 1.01 0.50 -11.92
N ASP A 128 -0.21 0.98 -12.15
CA ASP A 128 -0.98 1.66 -11.09
C ASP A 128 -1.19 0.77 -9.85
N SER A 129 -1.48 -0.52 -10.04
CA SER A 129 -1.63 -1.45 -8.91
C SER A 129 -0.33 -1.62 -8.10
N GLU A 130 0.82 -1.66 -8.76
CA GLU A 130 2.14 -1.74 -8.11
C GLU A 130 2.48 -0.42 -7.38
N ILE A 131 2.08 0.72 -7.94
CA ILE A 131 2.19 2.03 -7.29
C ILE A 131 1.32 2.06 -6.03
N GLU A 132 0.07 1.61 -6.10
CA GLU A 132 -0.85 1.55 -4.95
C GLU A 132 -0.31 0.65 -3.83
N GLN A 133 0.24 -0.51 -4.16
CA GLN A 133 0.89 -1.39 -3.18
C GLN A 133 2.07 -0.68 -2.50
N ARG A 134 2.97 -0.10 -3.30
CA ARG A 134 4.20 0.55 -2.81
C ARG A 134 3.91 1.80 -1.99
N ILE A 135 2.93 2.60 -2.39
CA ILE A 135 2.56 3.81 -1.63
C ILE A 135 1.87 3.43 -0.32
N THR A 136 0.99 2.41 -0.34
CA THR A 136 0.35 1.91 0.90
C THR A 136 1.42 1.47 1.90
N ALA A 137 2.35 0.62 1.47
CA ALA A 137 3.45 0.17 2.33
C ALA A 137 4.35 1.32 2.80
N ARG A 138 4.58 2.35 1.97
CA ARG A 138 5.33 3.55 2.36
C ARG A 138 4.62 4.33 3.47
N MET A 139 3.32 4.49 3.38
CA MET A 139 2.53 5.20 4.41
C MET A 139 2.46 4.38 5.70
N GLU A 140 2.29 3.06 5.62
CA GLU A 140 2.32 2.18 6.81
C GLU A 140 3.65 2.29 7.57
N ARG A 141 4.78 2.48 6.86
CA ARG A 141 6.10 2.66 7.48
C ARG A 141 6.22 3.93 8.32
N GLN A 142 5.42 4.97 8.06
CA GLN A 142 5.48 6.22 8.85
C GLN A 142 5.11 6.00 10.32
N SER A 143 4.36 4.95 10.63
CA SER A 143 4.02 4.57 12.01
C SER A 143 5.24 4.38 12.94
N VAL A 144 6.45 4.18 12.39
CA VAL A 144 7.70 4.15 13.17
C VAL A 144 7.97 5.47 13.90
N LEU A 145 7.51 6.60 13.34
CA LEU A 145 7.66 7.93 13.91
C LEU A 145 6.59 8.24 14.98
N ASP A 146 5.49 7.47 15.01
CA ASP A 146 4.33 7.69 15.89
C ASP A 146 4.25 6.67 17.05
N ARG A 147 5.19 5.73 17.15
CA ARG A 147 5.22 4.74 18.23
C ARG A 147 5.58 5.38 19.58
N GLU A 148 5.34 4.66 20.68
CA GLU A 148 5.56 5.15 22.05
C GLU A 148 6.98 5.70 22.30
N GLN A 149 8.00 5.03 21.76
CA GLN A 149 9.40 5.47 21.80
C GLN A 149 9.91 5.66 20.37
N PRO A 150 9.60 6.79 19.69
CA PRO A 150 10.00 7.00 18.31
C PRO A 150 11.52 7.19 18.21
N PRO A 151 12.16 6.82 17.09
CA PRO A 151 13.58 7.11 16.89
C PRO A 151 13.82 8.63 16.83
N GLU A 152 15.00 9.07 17.25
CA GLU A 152 15.49 10.40 16.86
C GLU A 152 15.66 10.40 15.33
N PHE A 153 14.91 11.24 14.62
CA PHE A 153 14.96 11.31 13.16
C PHE A 153 15.59 12.62 12.71
N ILE A 154 16.77 12.53 12.10
CA ILE A 154 17.50 13.68 11.56
C ILE A 154 17.58 13.53 10.05
N ALA A 155 16.95 14.46 9.32
CA ALA A 155 17.05 14.52 7.86
C ALA A 155 17.79 15.77 7.40
N VAL A 156 18.71 15.58 6.46
CA VAL A 156 19.29 16.66 5.67
C VAL A 156 18.59 16.67 4.31
N VAL A 157 17.91 17.77 4.00
CA VAL A 157 17.13 17.95 2.78
C VAL A 157 17.68 19.15 2.03
N ASP A 158 17.90 18.98 0.72
CA ASP A 158 18.30 20.07 -0.15
C ASP A 158 17.16 21.10 -0.29
N GLU A 159 17.48 22.39 -0.14
CA GLU A 159 16.52 23.49 -0.19
C GLU A 159 15.74 23.51 -1.52
N ALA A 160 16.36 23.09 -2.62
CA ALA A 160 15.72 23.06 -3.93
C ALA A 160 14.52 22.10 -3.96
N VAL A 161 14.48 21.07 -3.11
CA VAL A 161 13.35 20.14 -2.99
C VAL A 161 12.11 20.87 -2.47
N LEU A 162 12.29 21.84 -1.56
CA LEU A 162 11.20 22.65 -1.02
C LEU A 162 10.78 23.77 -1.98
N ARG A 163 11.71 24.25 -2.81
CA ARG A 163 11.46 25.36 -3.76
C ARG A 163 10.97 24.92 -5.14
N ARG A 164 11.13 23.66 -5.52
CA ARG A 164 10.52 23.10 -6.73
C ARG A 164 9.02 22.94 -6.54
N ALA A 165 8.29 24.06 -6.56
CA ALA A 165 6.88 24.03 -6.87
C ALA A 165 6.74 23.57 -8.33
N GLY A 166 6.07 22.44 -8.55
CA GLY A 166 5.74 21.98 -9.89
C GLY A 166 5.05 23.11 -10.65
N ARG A 167 5.65 23.57 -11.75
CA ARG A 167 4.95 24.33 -12.78
C ARG A 167 4.27 23.36 -13.72
#